data_AF-A0A3N6M3D2-F1
#
_entry.id   AF-A0A3N6M3D2-F1
#
_cell.length_a   1.000
_cell.length_b   1.000
_cell.length_c   1.000
_cell.angle_alpha   90.00
_cell.angle_beta   90.00
_cell.angle_gamma   90.00
#
_symmetry.space_group_name_H-M   'P 1'
#
loop_
_entity.id
_entity.type
_entity.pdbx_description
1 polymer ?
#
loop_
_entity_poly.entity_id
_entity_poly.type
_entity_poly.pdbx_seq_one_letter_code
_entity_poly.pdbx_strand_id
1 'polypeptide(L)'
;MLPRFVGRLGVADAVTIANAALGFVAVVVAFVDIDLAARLILLAAVADGLDGILARRYGGTEAGPYLDSLADVASFAVAPAVLAFVVVTAGLNIGFETVTAGLLLVTAVCALFVATAVTRLGMYTAYDVTGSYTEGVQTTLAATILGAAILADVAGPWLVLAITGAFCYLMVSRIEYPDLLVRDAAIMGVVHVLAVLVPEFAARSFPFALLILGMAYMTLSPWFYWREGPETGRAGVHGNA
;
A
#
# COMPACT_ATOMS: atom_id res chain seq x y z
N MET A 1 9.10 -28.56 -22.33
CA MET A 1 10.15 -27.65 -21.84
C MET A 1 9.58 -26.99 -20.59
N LEU A 2 10.19 -27.20 -19.42
CA LEU A 2 9.77 -26.48 -18.22
C LEU A 2 10.13 -25.00 -18.38
N PRO A 3 9.28 -24.05 -17.93
CA PRO A 3 9.61 -22.64 -17.93
C PRO A 3 10.96 -22.40 -17.23
N ARG A 4 11.76 -21.46 -17.76
CA ARG A 4 13.15 -21.16 -17.34
C ARG A 4 13.33 -20.89 -15.83
N PHE A 5 12.26 -20.58 -15.11
CA PHE A 5 12.27 -20.16 -13.71
C PHE A 5 11.69 -21.18 -12.73
N VAL A 6 11.19 -22.33 -13.21
CA VAL A 6 10.72 -23.42 -12.34
C VAL A 6 11.89 -23.94 -11.50
N GLY A 7 11.79 -23.82 -10.17
CA GLY A 7 12.83 -24.18 -9.21
C GLY A 7 13.65 -23.01 -8.63
N ARG A 8 13.41 -21.77 -9.08
CA ARG A 8 14.03 -20.55 -8.52
C ARG A 8 13.05 -19.66 -7.74
N LEU A 9 11.75 -19.98 -7.79
CA LEU A 9 10.70 -19.26 -7.10
C LEU A 9 10.33 -19.98 -5.80
N GLY A 10 10.26 -19.22 -4.72
CA GLY A 10 9.79 -19.68 -3.42
C GLY A 10 8.27 -19.59 -3.28
N VAL A 11 7.76 -20.05 -2.13
CA VAL A 11 6.34 -19.94 -1.79
C VAL A 11 5.91 -18.47 -1.64
N ALA A 12 6.78 -17.63 -1.05
CA ALA A 12 6.55 -16.19 -0.94
C ALA A 12 6.41 -15.53 -2.32
N ASP A 13 7.35 -15.79 -3.24
CA ASP A 13 7.31 -15.23 -4.60
C ASP A 13 6.03 -15.59 -5.36
N ALA A 14 5.46 -16.78 -5.13
CA ALA A 14 4.19 -17.16 -5.73
C ALA A 14 3.02 -16.31 -5.21
N VAL A 15 3.02 -15.97 -3.92
CA VAL A 15 2.02 -15.08 -3.32
C VAL A 15 2.21 -13.65 -3.83
N THR A 16 3.45 -13.18 -3.94
CA THR A 16 3.77 -11.87 -4.54
C THR A 16 3.31 -11.77 -6.01
N ILE A 17 3.51 -12.80 -6.81
CA ILE A 17 3.01 -12.84 -8.20
C ILE A 17 1.47 -12.84 -8.22
N ALA A 18 0.83 -13.57 -7.31
CA ALA A 18 -0.62 -13.54 -7.17
C ALA A 18 -1.12 -12.15 -6.72
N ASN A 19 -0.36 -11.45 -5.87
CA ASN A 19 -0.63 -10.08 -5.45
C ASN A 19 -0.68 -9.15 -6.68
N ALA A 20 0.33 -9.21 -7.56
CA ALA A 20 0.34 -8.43 -8.80
C ALA A 20 -0.91 -8.70 -9.69
N ALA A 21 -1.34 -9.96 -9.77
CA ALA A 21 -2.55 -10.34 -10.50
C ALA A 21 -3.82 -9.76 -9.86
N LEU A 22 -3.91 -9.72 -8.53
CA LEU A 22 -5.02 -9.06 -7.81
C LEU A 22 -5.06 -7.57 -8.12
N GLY A 23 -3.90 -6.89 -8.14
CA GLY A 23 -3.81 -5.48 -8.54
C GLY A 23 -4.34 -5.22 -9.94
N PHE A 24 -3.98 -6.06 -10.92
CA PHE A 24 -4.53 -5.97 -12.28
C PHE A 24 -6.05 -6.19 -12.32
N VAL A 25 -6.56 -7.20 -11.61
CA VAL A 25 -8.01 -7.45 -11.54
C VAL A 25 -8.73 -6.25 -10.92
N ALA A 26 -8.17 -5.65 -9.87
CA ALA A 26 -8.73 -4.46 -9.24
C ALA A 26 -8.82 -3.27 -10.22
N VAL A 27 -7.80 -3.05 -11.07
CA VAL A 27 -7.81 -2.03 -12.13
C VAL A 27 -8.98 -2.25 -13.09
N VAL A 28 -9.17 -3.48 -13.57
CA VAL A 28 -10.24 -3.79 -14.52
C VAL A 28 -11.62 -3.63 -13.86
N VAL A 29 -11.77 -4.14 -12.65
CA VAL A 29 -13.02 -4.13 -11.89
C VAL A 29 -13.39 -2.71 -11.45
N ALA A 30 -12.45 -1.78 -11.27
CA ALA A 30 -12.73 -0.41 -10.85
C ALA A 30 -13.72 0.32 -11.76
N PHE A 31 -13.75 -0.01 -13.05
CA PHE A 31 -14.69 0.56 -14.03
C PHE A 31 -16.10 -0.05 -13.98
N VAL A 32 -16.29 -1.15 -13.24
CA VAL A 32 -17.55 -1.90 -13.17
C VAL A 32 -18.14 -1.85 -11.77
N ASP A 33 -17.31 -2.09 -10.75
CA ASP A 33 -17.71 -2.16 -9.35
C ASP A 33 -16.58 -1.57 -8.47
N ILE A 34 -16.81 -0.34 -8.02
CA ILE A 34 -15.86 0.44 -7.21
C ILE A 34 -15.63 -0.23 -5.86
N ASP A 35 -16.68 -0.76 -5.22
CA ASP A 35 -16.60 -1.41 -3.91
C ASP A 35 -15.80 -2.71 -4.02
N LEU A 36 -16.03 -3.52 -5.06
CA LEU A 36 -15.24 -4.73 -5.30
C LEU A 36 -13.78 -4.40 -5.61
N ALA A 37 -13.51 -3.37 -6.42
CA ALA A 37 -12.14 -2.94 -6.71
C ALA A 37 -11.39 -2.49 -5.44
N ALA A 38 -12.04 -1.68 -4.59
CA ALA A 38 -11.48 -1.28 -3.30
C ALA A 38 -11.18 -2.50 -2.41
N ARG A 39 -12.10 -3.48 -2.35
CA ARG A 39 -11.89 -4.73 -1.59
C ARG A 39 -10.74 -5.56 -2.13
N LEU A 40 -10.53 -5.59 -3.45
CA LEU A 40 -9.40 -6.31 -4.06
C LEU A 40 -8.06 -5.66 -3.74
N ILE A 41 -7.99 -4.32 -3.68
CA ILE A 41 -6.79 -3.59 -3.24
C ILE A 41 -6.49 -3.87 -1.76
N LEU A 42 -7.52 -3.89 -0.91
CA LEU A 42 -7.36 -4.27 0.50
C LEU A 42 -6.96 -5.76 0.64
N LEU A 43 -7.52 -6.65 -0.18
CA LEU A 43 -7.10 -8.06 -0.21
C LEU A 43 -5.64 -8.21 -0.64
N ALA A 44 -5.18 -7.41 -1.61
CA ALA A 44 -3.78 -7.34 -2.01
C ALA A 44 -2.87 -6.95 -0.84
N ALA A 45 -3.26 -5.99 -0.01
CA ALA A 45 -2.50 -5.62 1.21
C ALA A 45 -2.44 -6.76 2.24
N VAL A 46 -3.48 -7.59 2.34
CA VAL A 46 -3.42 -8.81 3.15
C VAL A 46 -2.45 -9.83 2.55
N ALA A 47 -2.47 -10.02 1.22
CA ALA A 47 -1.58 -10.95 0.53
C ALA A 47 -0.10 -10.56 0.65
N ASP A 48 0.20 -9.27 0.54
CA ASP A 48 1.51 -8.65 0.79
C ASP A 48 2.00 -8.93 2.23
N GLY A 49 1.17 -8.69 3.24
CA GLY A 49 1.52 -9.05 4.62
C GLY A 49 1.79 -10.55 4.80
N LEU A 50 1.10 -11.42 4.04
CA LEU A 50 1.29 -12.87 4.08
C LEU A 50 2.58 -13.33 3.40
N ASP A 51 2.97 -12.75 2.26
CA ASP A 51 4.20 -13.16 1.57
C ASP A 51 5.45 -12.85 2.42
N GLY A 52 5.47 -11.73 3.14
CA GLY A 52 6.53 -11.39 4.08
C GLY A 52 6.61 -12.36 5.27
N ILE A 53 5.46 -12.84 5.76
CA ILE A 53 5.42 -13.90 6.78
C ILE A 53 5.98 -15.21 6.21
N LEU A 54 5.60 -15.56 4.98
CA LEU A 54 6.06 -16.77 4.30
C LEU A 54 7.56 -16.72 4.01
N ALA A 55 8.10 -15.58 3.58
CA ALA A 55 9.53 -15.38 3.36
C ALA A 55 10.33 -15.56 4.67
N ARG A 56 9.84 -15.03 5.80
CA ARG A 56 10.46 -15.24 7.12
C ARG A 56 10.40 -16.68 7.59
N ARG A 57 9.34 -17.42 7.24
CA ARG A 57 9.12 -18.81 7.68
C ARG A 57 9.82 -19.85 6.82
N TYR A 58 9.82 -19.66 5.50
CA TYR A 58 10.29 -20.65 4.52
C TYR A 58 11.60 -20.23 3.82
N GLY A 59 12.10 -19.03 4.09
CA GLY A 59 13.25 -18.44 3.41
C GLY A 59 12.82 -17.63 2.19
N GLY A 60 13.46 -16.47 2.00
CA GLY A 60 13.32 -15.64 0.79
C GLY A 60 14.24 -16.11 -0.34
N THR A 61 13.93 -15.68 -1.56
CA THR A 61 14.80 -15.87 -2.74
C THR A 61 15.55 -14.59 -3.06
N GLU A 62 16.63 -14.68 -3.84
CA GLU A 62 17.38 -13.48 -4.31
C GLU A 62 16.52 -12.56 -5.19
N ALA A 63 15.54 -13.12 -5.89
CA ALA A 63 14.63 -12.35 -6.74
C ALA A 63 13.44 -11.75 -5.97
N GLY A 64 13.13 -12.28 -4.79
CA GLY A 64 11.96 -11.92 -3.98
C GLY A 64 11.77 -10.41 -3.81
N PRO A 65 12.76 -9.66 -3.29
CA PRO A 65 12.61 -8.21 -3.09
C PRO A 65 12.28 -7.42 -4.38
N TYR A 66 12.80 -7.85 -5.53
CA TYR A 66 12.49 -7.22 -6.81
C TYR A 66 11.09 -7.58 -7.30
N LEU A 67 10.67 -8.84 -7.14
CA LEU A 67 9.32 -9.28 -7.49
C LEU A 67 8.28 -8.57 -6.63
N ASP A 68 8.58 -8.38 -5.35
CA ASP A 68 7.77 -7.67 -4.36
C ASP A 68 7.49 -6.24 -4.78
N SER A 69 8.55 -5.47 -5.01
CA SER A 69 8.40 -4.09 -5.51
C SER A 69 7.68 -4.00 -6.85
N LEU A 70 7.85 -4.96 -7.76
CA LEU A 70 7.13 -4.98 -9.03
C LEU A 70 5.64 -5.30 -8.85
N ALA A 71 5.31 -6.20 -7.92
CA ALA A 71 3.93 -6.52 -7.57
C ALA A 71 3.25 -5.33 -6.88
N ASP A 72 3.96 -4.65 -5.99
CA ASP A 72 3.50 -3.44 -5.30
C ASP A 72 3.16 -2.30 -6.25
N VAL A 73 3.90 -2.16 -7.36
CA VAL A 73 3.53 -1.19 -8.40
C VAL A 73 2.14 -1.50 -8.97
N ALA A 74 1.81 -2.77 -9.23
CA ALA A 74 0.49 -3.13 -9.72
C ALA A 74 -0.60 -2.91 -8.65
N SER A 75 -0.39 -3.42 -7.44
CA SER A 75 -1.40 -3.46 -6.37
C SER A 75 -1.56 -2.16 -5.59
N PHE A 76 -0.48 -1.42 -5.38
CA PHE A 76 -0.45 -0.25 -4.48
C PHE A 76 -0.04 1.06 -5.14
N ALA A 77 0.40 1.04 -6.40
CA ALA A 77 0.58 2.27 -7.20
C ALA A 77 -0.53 2.42 -8.24
N VAL A 78 -0.63 1.47 -9.19
CA VAL A 78 -1.53 1.59 -10.34
C VAL A 78 -2.99 1.36 -9.95
N ALA A 79 -3.31 0.28 -9.24
CA ALA A 79 -4.70 -0.01 -8.87
C ALA A 79 -5.37 1.11 -8.05
N PRO A 80 -4.74 1.67 -7.00
CA PRO A 80 -5.34 2.76 -6.24
C PRO A 80 -5.46 4.06 -7.04
N ALA A 81 -4.49 4.36 -7.91
CA ALA A 81 -4.56 5.52 -8.80
C ALA A 81 -5.72 5.42 -9.80
N VAL A 82 -5.94 4.23 -10.38
CA VAL A 82 -7.08 3.98 -11.28
C VAL A 82 -8.40 4.06 -10.51
N LEU A 83 -8.47 3.48 -9.31
CA LEU A 83 -9.66 3.56 -8.47
C LEU A 83 -10.03 5.03 -8.16
N ALA A 84 -9.04 5.84 -7.76
CA ALA A 84 -9.24 7.27 -7.56
C ALA A 84 -9.69 7.97 -8.84
N PHE A 85 -9.04 7.68 -9.98
CA PHE A 85 -9.42 8.25 -11.26
C PHE A 85 -10.89 7.98 -11.60
N VAL A 86 -11.35 6.74 -11.45
CA VAL A 86 -12.75 6.36 -11.74
C VAL A 86 -13.72 7.05 -10.79
N VAL A 87 -13.46 7.01 -9.47
CA VAL A 87 -14.33 7.66 -8.47
C VAL A 87 -14.44 9.16 -8.72
N VAL A 88 -13.32 9.82 -9.01
CA VAL A 88 -13.28 11.28 -9.21
C VAL A 88 -13.96 11.68 -10.51
N THR A 89 -13.68 10.98 -11.61
CA THR A 89 -14.27 11.30 -12.92
C THR A 89 -15.77 11.02 -12.95
N ALA A 90 -16.22 9.89 -12.39
CA ALA A 90 -17.64 9.57 -12.27
C ALA A 90 -18.36 10.58 -11.37
N GLY A 91 -17.83 10.87 -10.18
CA GLY A 91 -18.48 11.77 -9.22
C GLY A 91 -18.50 13.24 -9.63
N LEU A 92 -17.56 13.68 -10.48
CA LEU A 92 -17.54 15.03 -11.06
C LEU A 92 -18.19 15.11 -12.44
N ASN A 93 -18.76 14.00 -12.95
CA ASN A 93 -19.36 13.91 -14.29
C ASN A 93 -18.40 14.36 -15.41
N ILE A 94 -17.11 14.00 -15.28
CA ILE A 94 -16.09 14.31 -16.28
C ILE A 94 -16.19 13.27 -17.40
N GLY A 95 -16.66 13.69 -18.58
CA GLY A 95 -16.71 12.85 -19.76
C GLY A 95 -15.34 12.64 -20.42
N PHE A 96 -15.23 11.59 -21.24
CA PHE A 96 -14.00 11.21 -21.96
C PHE A 96 -14.02 11.56 -23.46
N GLU A 97 -15.06 12.24 -23.94
CA GLU A 97 -15.20 12.61 -25.36
C GLU A 97 -14.22 13.69 -25.80
N THR A 98 -13.87 14.60 -24.89
CA THR A 98 -12.92 15.68 -25.13
C THR A 98 -11.95 15.84 -23.97
N VAL A 99 -10.75 16.32 -24.28
CA VAL A 99 -9.73 16.59 -23.26
C VAL A 99 -10.08 17.89 -22.55
N THR A 100 -10.71 17.79 -21.38
CA THR A 100 -11.05 18.93 -20.52
C THR A 100 -9.95 19.21 -19.50
N ALA A 101 -9.91 20.43 -18.96
CA ALA A 101 -8.97 20.78 -17.89
C ALA A 101 -9.15 19.91 -16.64
N GLY A 102 -10.40 19.53 -16.32
CA GLY A 102 -10.71 18.60 -15.22
C GLY A 102 -10.12 17.20 -15.46
N LEU A 103 -10.31 16.65 -16.67
CA LEU A 103 -9.73 15.35 -17.03
C LEU A 103 -8.19 15.37 -16.96
N LEU A 104 -7.56 16.44 -17.46
CA LEU A 104 -6.11 16.61 -17.39
C LEU A 104 -5.61 16.70 -15.95
N LEU A 105 -6.31 17.44 -15.08
CA LEU A 105 -5.96 17.58 -13.67
C LEU A 105 -6.00 16.22 -12.97
N VAL A 106 -7.13 15.49 -13.08
CA VAL A 106 -7.29 14.18 -12.41
C VAL A 106 -6.26 13.19 -12.92
N THR A 107 -6.03 13.15 -14.25
CA THR A 107 -4.99 12.31 -14.86
C THR A 107 -3.60 12.65 -14.34
N ALA A 108 -3.26 13.94 -14.25
CA ALA A 108 -1.96 14.40 -13.77
C ALA A 108 -1.72 14.02 -12.30
N VAL A 109 -2.72 14.17 -11.43
CA VAL A 109 -2.60 13.75 -10.02
C VAL A 109 -2.43 12.24 -9.90
N CYS A 110 -3.21 11.44 -10.63
CA CYS A 110 -3.09 9.98 -10.60
C CYS A 110 -1.75 9.50 -11.17
N ALA A 111 -1.27 10.13 -12.25
CA ALA A 111 0.04 9.84 -12.82
C ALA A 111 1.18 10.19 -11.85
N LEU A 112 1.06 11.32 -11.15
CA LEU A 112 2.02 11.72 -10.12
C LEU A 112 2.04 10.74 -8.93
N PHE A 113 0.87 10.25 -8.51
CA PHE A 113 0.76 9.22 -7.48
C PHE A 113 1.52 7.95 -7.88
N VAL A 114 1.32 7.46 -9.11
CA VAL A 114 2.06 6.30 -9.62
C VAL A 114 3.56 6.58 -9.68
N ALA A 115 3.98 7.74 -10.20
CA ALA A 115 5.39 8.09 -10.32
C ALA A 115 6.11 8.16 -8.96
N THR A 116 5.45 8.76 -7.96
CA THR A 116 5.99 8.87 -6.60
C THR A 116 6.01 7.52 -5.88
N ALA A 117 4.98 6.70 -6.04
CA ALA A 117 4.94 5.33 -5.52
C ALA A 117 6.06 4.46 -6.11
N VAL A 118 6.27 4.50 -7.43
CA VAL A 118 7.38 3.78 -8.11
C VAL A 118 8.73 4.27 -7.60
N THR A 119 8.90 5.58 -7.43
CA THR A 119 10.14 6.17 -6.91
C THR A 119 10.41 5.68 -5.49
N ARG A 120 9.40 5.69 -4.61
CA ARG A 120 9.50 5.18 -3.25
C ARG A 120 9.91 3.71 -3.23
N LEU A 121 9.21 2.85 -3.96
CA LEU A 121 9.47 1.40 -4.00
C LEU A 121 10.88 1.08 -4.51
N GLY A 122 11.31 1.77 -5.58
CA GLY A 122 12.64 1.62 -6.15
C GLY A 122 13.74 2.06 -5.18
N MET A 123 13.59 3.22 -4.54
CA MET A 123 14.56 3.71 -3.55
C MET A 123 14.62 2.81 -2.32
N TYR A 124 13.46 2.35 -1.83
CA TYR A 124 13.37 1.43 -0.70
C TYR A 124 14.15 0.13 -0.96
N THR A 125 13.93 -0.48 -2.14
CA THR A 125 14.65 -1.71 -2.55
C THR A 125 16.15 -1.49 -2.71
N ALA A 126 16.57 -0.31 -3.14
CA ALA A 126 17.97 -0.01 -3.40
C ALA A 126 18.77 0.37 -2.14
N TYR A 127 18.15 1.06 -1.17
CA TYR A 127 18.89 1.75 -0.10
C TYR A 127 18.41 1.43 1.32
N ASP A 128 17.13 1.09 1.53
CA ASP A 128 16.53 1.13 2.88
C ASP A 128 16.21 -0.25 3.48
N VAL A 129 16.74 -1.32 2.88
CA VAL A 129 16.44 -2.72 3.26
C VAL A 129 16.96 -3.10 4.67
N THR A 130 17.83 -2.28 5.29
CA THR A 130 18.54 -2.63 6.54
C THR A 130 18.12 -1.82 7.78
N GLY A 131 17.19 -0.87 7.64
CA GLY A 131 16.69 -0.05 8.75
C GLY A 131 15.56 -0.69 9.57
N SER A 132 15.30 -0.18 10.78
CA SER A 132 14.13 -0.52 11.62
C SER A 132 12.98 0.49 11.49
N TYR A 133 13.07 1.33 10.47
CA TYR A 133 12.15 2.39 10.13
C TYR A 133 12.15 2.56 8.61
N THR A 134 11.10 3.16 8.07
CA THR A 134 11.01 3.54 6.64
C THR A 134 10.76 5.03 6.52
N GLU A 135 11.43 5.67 5.56
CA GLU A 135 11.19 7.08 5.23
C GLU A 135 10.03 7.20 4.23
N GLY A 136 9.09 8.09 4.55
CA GLY A 136 7.89 8.31 3.75
C GLY A 136 6.80 7.27 3.99
N VAL A 137 5.56 7.66 3.71
CA VAL A 137 4.38 6.77 3.89
C VAL A 137 4.51 5.56 2.97
N GLN A 138 4.24 4.36 3.50
CA GLN A 138 4.22 3.13 2.73
C GLN A 138 3.15 3.15 1.62
N THR A 139 3.47 2.61 0.45
CA THR A 139 2.52 2.46 -0.67
C THR A 139 1.31 1.62 -0.27
N THR A 140 1.55 0.54 0.48
CA THR A 140 0.51 -0.30 1.10
C THR A 140 -0.42 0.50 2.01
N LEU A 141 0.13 1.37 2.87
CA LEU A 141 -0.65 2.23 3.76
C LEU A 141 -1.47 3.27 3.00
N ALA A 142 -0.88 3.91 1.99
CA ALA A 142 -1.60 4.88 1.14
C ALA A 142 -2.77 4.22 0.39
N ALA A 143 -2.53 3.05 -0.21
CA ALA A 143 -3.55 2.25 -0.87
C ALA A 143 -4.65 1.81 0.10
N THR A 144 -4.27 1.41 1.31
CA THR A 144 -5.20 1.02 2.39
C THR A 144 -6.10 2.18 2.80
N ILE A 145 -5.53 3.36 3.06
CA ILE A 145 -6.30 4.55 3.46
C ILE A 145 -7.24 4.98 2.34
N LEU A 146 -6.75 5.02 1.09
CA LEU A 146 -7.57 5.40 -0.06
C LEU A 146 -8.71 4.41 -0.31
N GLY A 147 -8.41 3.11 -0.33
CA GLY A 147 -9.39 2.05 -0.50
C GLY A 147 -10.41 2.00 0.64
N ALA A 148 -9.97 2.14 1.89
CA ALA A 148 -10.85 2.18 3.05
C ALA A 148 -11.75 3.43 3.07
N ALA A 149 -11.24 4.60 2.65
CA ALA A 149 -12.02 5.82 2.58
C ALA A 149 -13.15 5.75 1.53
N ILE A 150 -12.86 5.14 0.38
CA ILE A 150 -13.85 4.87 -0.68
C ILE A 150 -14.85 3.83 -0.20
N LEU A 151 -14.39 2.71 0.37
CA LEU A 151 -15.25 1.61 0.83
C LEU A 151 -16.09 1.99 2.06
N ALA A 152 -15.65 2.94 2.87
CA ALA A 152 -16.43 3.51 3.97
C ALA A 152 -17.50 4.52 3.51
N ASP A 153 -17.51 4.87 2.21
CA ASP A 153 -18.42 5.86 1.62
C ASP A 153 -18.34 7.25 2.31
N VAL A 154 -17.15 7.62 2.78
CA VAL A 154 -16.89 8.92 3.43
C VAL A 154 -16.13 9.87 2.52
N ALA A 155 -15.66 9.39 1.36
CA ALA A 155 -14.78 10.12 0.46
C ALA A 155 -15.53 10.65 -0.76
N GLY A 156 -15.97 11.91 -0.69
CA GLY A 156 -16.46 12.62 -1.88
C GLY A 156 -15.36 12.78 -2.95
N PRO A 157 -15.70 13.05 -4.22
CA PRO A 157 -14.74 13.07 -5.33
C PRO A 157 -13.55 14.01 -5.10
N TRP A 158 -13.81 15.22 -4.59
CA TRP A 158 -12.74 16.16 -4.25
C TRP A 158 -11.84 15.68 -3.11
N LEU A 159 -12.40 14.99 -2.13
CA LEU A 159 -11.64 14.43 -1.02
C LEU A 159 -10.74 13.27 -1.50
N VAL A 160 -11.24 12.40 -2.38
CA VAL A 160 -10.44 11.33 -3.01
C VAL A 160 -9.26 11.92 -3.78
N LEU A 161 -9.51 12.95 -4.60
CA LEU A 161 -8.45 13.63 -5.35
C LEU A 161 -7.42 14.30 -4.42
N ALA A 162 -7.89 14.94 -3.35
CA ALA A 162 -7.02 15.59 -2.36
C ALA A 162 -6.17 14.58 -1.60
N ILE A 163 -6.73 13.45 -1.15
CA ILE A 163 -6.01 12.36 -0.50
C ILE A 163 -4.95 11.78 -1.44
N THR A 164 -5.32 11.53 -2.70
CA THR A 164 -4.40 11.03 -3.74
C THR A 164 -3.23 12.00 -3.92
N GLY A 165 -3.51 13.30 -4.07
CA GLY A 165 -2.47 14.33 -4.21
C GLY A 165 -1.60 14.49 -2.96
N ALA A 166 -2.17 14.37 -1.76
CA ALA A 166 -1.42 14.44 -0.50
C ALA A 166 -0.41 13.28 -0.39
N PHE A 167 -0.80 12.07 -0.76
CA PHE A 167 0.10 10.92 -0.73
C PHE A 167 1.28 11.03 -1.69
N CYS A 168 1.13 11.74 -2.82
CA CYS A 168 2.27 12.03 -3.71
C CYS A 168 3.44 12.68 -2.96
N TYR A 169 3.15 13.62 -2.05
CA TYR A 169 4.18 14.25 -1.23
C TYR A 169 4.62 13.37 -0.07
N LEU A 170 3.65 12.74 0.63
CA LEU A 170 3.95 11.95 1.83
C LEU A 170 4.83 10.72 1.55
N MET A 171 4.68 10.08 0.38
CA MET A 171 5.50 8.93 -0.02
C MET A 171 6.98 9.27 -0.26
N VAL A 172 7.30 10.52 -0.59
CA VAL A 172 8.68 10.99 -0.86
C VAL A 172 9.18 11.95 0.24
N SER A 173 8.43 12.06 1.33
CA SER A 173 8.82 12.87 2.49
C SER A 173 9.87 12.15 3.33
N ARG A 174 10.60 12.91 4.15
CA ARG A 174 11.61 12.36 5.09
C ARG A 174 11.00 12.03 6.47
N ILE A 175 9.70 11.75 6.51
CA ILE A 175 9.03 11.38 7.76
C ILE A 175 9.35 9.92 8.03
N GLU A 176 9.93 9.62 9.19
CA GLU A 176 10.27 8.26 9.59
C GLU A 176 9.05 7.57 10.20
N TYR A 177 8.72 6.39 9.67
CA TYR A 177 7.65 5.53 10.17
C TYR A 177 8.27 4.26 10.80
N PRO A 178 8.08 4.05 12.11
CA PRO A 178 8.57 2.86 12.81
C PRO A 178 7.73 1.62 12.47
N ASP A 179 8.38 0.45 12.43
CA ASP A 179 7.68 -0.82 12.19
C ASP A 179 6.61 -1.11 13.25
N LEU A 180 5.44 -1.60 12.81
CA LEU A 180 4.36 -2.02 13.69
C LEU A 180 4.81 -3.14 14.64
N LEU A 181 4.44 -3.02 15.92
CA LEU A 181 4.53 -4.10 16.88
C LEU A 181 3.61 -5.24 16.44
N VAL A 182 4.03 -6.49 16.70
CA VAL A 182 3.30 -7.70 16.29
C VAL A 182 1.82 -7.68 16.74
N ARG A 183 1.54 -7.18 17.95
CA ARG A 183 0.18 -7.06 18.46
C ARG A 183 -0.68 -6.11 17.62
N ASP A 184 -0.14 -4.94 17.31
CA ASP A 184 -0.89 -3.88 16.64
C ASP A 184 -1.05 -4.22 15.14
N ALA A 185 -0.03 -4.84 14.55
CA ALA A 185 -0.13 -5.45 13.21
C ALA A 185 -1.20 -6.55 13.15
N ALA A 186 -1.32 -7.39 14.18
CA ALA A 186 -2.35 -8.42 14.23
C ALA A 186 -3.76 -7.82 14.32
N ILE A 187 -3.96 -6.79 15.14
CA ILE A 187 -5.25 -6.08 15.25
C ILE A 187 -5.60 -5.43 13.90
N MET A 188 -4.64 -4.71 13.31
CA MET A 188 -4.83 -4.06 12.01
C MET A 188 -5.17 -5.10 10.94
N GLY A 189 -4.47 -6.24 10.90
CA GLY A 189 -4.73 -7.34 9.96
C GLY A 189 -6.13 -7.95 10.12
N VAL A 190 -6.62 -8.16 11.34
CA VAL A 190 -7.98 -8.66 11.58
C VAL A 190 -9.02 -7.65 11.06
N VAL A 191 -8.86 -6.36 11.37
CA VAL A 191 -9.76 -5.31 10.88
C VAL A 191 -9.72 -5.24 9.34
N HIS A 192 -8.53 -5.41 8.76
CA HIS A 192 -8.34 -5.45 7.31
C HIS A 192 -9.13 -6.59 6.64
N VAL A 193 -9.01 -7.81 7.16
CA VAL A 193 -9.75 -8.98 6.65
C VAL A 193 -11.25 -8.79 6.81
N LEU A 194 -11.72 -8.24 7.94
CA LEU A 194 -13.13 -7.97 8.15
C LEU A 194 -13.66 -6.89 7.18
N ALA A 195 -12.89 -5.85 6.90
CA ALA A 195 -13.25 -4.83 5.90
C ALA A 195 -13.37 -5.43 4.49
N VAL A 196 -12.54 -6.41 4.14
CA VAL A 196 -12.61 -7.12 2.85
C VAL A 196 -13.82 -8.06 2.78
N LEU A 197 -14.06 -8.86 3.82
CA LEU A 197 -15.08 -9.92 3.78
C LEU A 197 -16.51 -9.41 3.98
N VAL A 198 -16.69 -8.46 4.90
CA VAL A 198 -18.02 -7.95 5.32
C VAL A 198 -18.05 -6.42 5.36
N PRO A 199 -17.80 -5.74 4.21
CA PRO A 199 -17.67 -4.29 4.15
C PRO A 199 -18.93 -3.54 4.58
N GLU A 200 -20.12 -4.10 4.39
CA GLU A 200 -21.40 -3.45 4.71
C GLU A 200 -21.84 -3.64 6.17
N PHE A 201 -21.13 -4.48 6.94
CA PHE A 201 -21.53 -4.81 8.31
C PHE A 201 -21.56 -3.56 9.22
N ALA A 202 -22.65 -3.45 9.99
CA ALA A 202 -22.90 -2.38 10.94
C ALA A 202 -22.59 -0.98 10.36
N ALA A 203 -23.20 -0.66 9.21
CA ALA A 203 -23.04 0.61 8.50
C ALA A 203 -21.58 0.92 8.13
N ARG A 204 -20.91 -0.03 7.47
CA ARG A 204 -19.51 0.12 7.02
C ARG A 204 -18.50 0.39 8.14
N SER A 205 -18.77 -0.17 9.33
CA SER A 205 -17.94 0.00 10.52
C SER A 205 -16.51 -0.51 10.35
N PHE A 206 -16.28 -1.63 9.65
CA PHE A 206 -14.93 -2.18 9.46
C PHE A 206 -14.07 -1.35 8.50
N PRO A 207 -14.55 -0.96 7.30
CA PRO A 207 -13.84 0.02 6.47
C PRO A 207 -13.53 1.33 7.23
N PHE A 208 -14.49 1.83 8.00
CA PHE A 208 -14.30 3.04 8.80
C PHE A 208 -13.25 2.86 9.91
N ALA A 209 -13.28 1.73 10.62
CA ALA A 209 -12.28 1.39 11.63
C ALA A 209 -10.88 1.25 11.00
N LEU A 210 -10.79 0.61 9.82
CA LEU A 210 -9.53 0.49 9.08
C LEU A 210 -8.99 1.87 8.68
N LEU A 211 -9.86 2.76 8.20
CA LEU A 211 -9.51 4.13 7.87
C LEU A 211 -8.97 4.88 9.10
N ILE A 212 -9.67 4.82 10.23
CA ILE A 212 -9.23 5.48 11.47
C ILE A 212 -7.89 4.92 11.93
N LEU A 213 -7.71 3.59 11.95
CA LEU A 213 -6.47 2.96 12.36
C LEU A 213 -5.31 3.32 11.44
N GLY A 214 -5.53 3.33 10.12
CA GLY A 214 -4.53 3.73 9.13
C GLY A 214 -4.13 5.20 9.29
N MET A 215 -5.10 6.09 9.47
CA MET A 215 -4.85 7.52 9.72
C MET A 215 -4.15 7.76 11.06
N ALA A 216 -4.55 7.04 12.12
CA ALA A 216 -3.91 7.12 13.43
C ALA A 216 -2.45 6.64 13.35
N TYR A 217 -2.18 5.53 12.67
CA TYR A 217 -0.81 5.08 12.44
C TYR A 217 -0.01 6.13 11.65
N MET A 218 -0.52 6.59 10.51
CA MET A 218 0.16 7.59 9.68
C MET A 218 0.47 8.90 10.43
N THR A 219 -0.42 9.36 11.29
CA THR A 219 -0.27 10.69 11.93
C THR A 219 0.40 10.64 13.29
N LEU A 220 0.22 9.56 14.05
CA LEU A 220 0.71 9.45 15.42
C LEU A 220 1.97 8.59 15.53
N SER A 221 2.20 7.64 14.62
CA SER A 221 3.36 6.75 14.74
C SER A 221 4.70 7.49 14.72
N PRO A 222 4.90 8.56 13.91
CA PRO A 222 6.16 9.30 13.88
C PRO A 222 6.43 10.14 15.14
N TRP A 223 5.52 10.17 16.12
CA TRP A 223 5.58 11.03 17.31
C TRP A 223 5.32 10.30 18.63
N PHE A 224 4.75 9.10 18.59
CA PHE A 224 4.36 8.39 19.80
C PHE A 224 4.66 6.89 19.77
N TYR A 225 5.14 6.35 18.65
CA TYR A 225 5.25 4.91 18.43
C TYR A 225 6.69 4.44 18.26
N TRP A 226 7.56 4.71 19.24
CA TRP A 226 8.91 4.16 19.21
C TRP A 226 9.00 2.82 19.91
N ARG A 227 9.72 1.89 19.28
CA ARG A 227 10.34 0.79 20.03
C ARG A 227 11.38 1.40 20.96
N GLU A 228 11.31 1.07 22.24
CA GLU A 228 12.51 1.10 23.09
C GLU A 228 13.52 0.18 22.41
N GLY A 229 14.57 0.76 21.82
CA GLY A 229 15.65 -0.02 21.22
C GLY A 229 16.31 -0.90 22.29
N PRO A 230 16.94 -2.02 21.92
CA PRO A 230 17.88 -2.67 22.82
C PRO A 230 18.89 -1.62 23.25
N GLU A 231 19.11 -1.47 24.56
CA GLU A 231 20.16 -0.61 25.09
C GLU A 231 21.42 -0.82 24.25
N THR A 232 21.93 0.26 23.64
CA THR A 232 23.26 0.28 23.06
C THR A 232 24.23 0.10 24.21
N GLY A 233 24.48 -1.16 24.58
CA GLY A 233 25.58 -1.55 25.42
C GLY A 233 26.80 -0.87 24.84
N ARG A 234 27.38 0.05 25.62
CA ARG A 234 28.66 0.70 25.34
C ARG A 234 29.69 -0.39 25.10
N ALA A 235 29.83 -0.83 23.86
CA ALA A 235 30.98 -1.59 23.41
C ALA A 235 32.14 -0.60 23.40
N GLY A 236 33.02 -0.78 24.40
CA GLY A 236 34.18 0.05 24.62
C GLY A 236 35.01 0.19 23.36
N VAL A 237 35.41 1.43 23.12
CA VAL A 237 36.47 1.82 22.21
C VAL A 237 37.75 1.07 22.59
N HIS A 238 38.05 -0.05 21.92
CA HIS A 238 39.36 -0.69 21.79
C HIS A 238 39.30 -1.59 20.54
N GLY A 239 40.16 -1.52 19.53
CA GLY A 239 41.40 -0.78 19.35
C GLY A 239 41.87 -0.84 17.88
N ASN A 240 42.95 -0.11 17.65
CA ASN A 240 43.66 0.09 16.39
C ASN A 240 44.19 -1.22 15.76
N ALA A 241 44.15 -1.30 14.43
CA ALA A 241 45.28 -1.55 13.52
C ALA A 241 44.74 -1.82 12.10
#